data_AF-Q66NG1-F1
#
_entry.id   AF-Q66NG1-F1
#
_cell.length_a   1.000
_cell.length_b   1.000
_cell.length_c   1.000
_cell.angle_alpha   90.00
_cell.angle_beta   90.00
_cell.angle_gamma   90.00
#
_symmetry.space_group_name_H-M   'P 1'
#
loop_
_entity.id
_entity.type
_entity.pdbx_description
1 polymer ?
#
loop_
_entity_poly.entity_id
_entity_poly.type
_entity_poly.pdbx_seq_one_letter_code
_entity_poly.pdbx_strand_id
1 'polypeptide(L)'
;RGDFVFCADPLIRLVVEEGLNQLPYSECTVTTPTGYKYDGVKFERGNCGVSIMRSGEAMEQGLRDCCRSIRIGKILIQSDEETQKAKVYYAKFPPDVYRRKVLLMYPILSTGNTVIEAVRVLIEHGVQPKHIILLSLFSTPHGAKSIIQEFPDITILTTEVHPVAPTHFGQRYFGTD
;
A
#
# COMPACT_ATOMS: atom_id res chain seq x y z
N ARG A 1 -15.50 -17.16 5.92
CA ARG A 1 -15.05 -16.33 4.77
C ARG A 1 -15.92 -15.08 4.59
N GLY A 2 -17.22 -15.22 4.32
CA GLY A 2 -18.11 -14.08 4.07
C GLY A 2 -18.04 -13.01 5.16
N ASP A 3 -18.21 -13.40 6.43
CA ASP A 3 -18.15 -12.46 7.56
C ASP A 3 -16.77 -11.80 7.73
N PHE A 4 -15.69 -12.53 7.44
CA PHE A 4 -14.33 -11.98 7.53
C PHE A 4 -14.09 -10.90 6.48
N VAL A 5 -14.47 -11.16 5.22
CA VAL A 5 -14.36 -10.17 4.13
C VAL A 5 -15.26 -8.97 4.42
N PHE A 6 -16.49 -9.21 4.88
CA PHE A 6 -17.43 -8.15 5.25
C PHE A 6 -16.87 -7.19 6.32
N CYS A 7 -16.11 -7.70 7.29
CA CYS A 7 -15.44 -6.87 8.29
C CYS A 7 -14.11 -6.27 7.81
N ALA A 8 -13.38 -6.97 6.94
CA ALA A 8 -12.07 -6.53 6.45
C ALA A 8 -12.19 -5.39 5.43
N ASP A 9 -13.17 -5.42 4.52
CA ASP A 9 -13.30 -4.44 3.44
C ASP A 9 -13.51 -3.00 3.95
N PRO A 10 -14.38 -2.73 4.94
CA PRO A 10 -14.51 -1.40 5.53
C PRO A 10 -13.22 -0.92 6.21
N LEU A 11 -12.48 -1.83 6.87
CA LEU A 11 -11.20 -1.48 7.49
C LEU A 11 -10.18 -1.09 6.42
N ILE A 12 -10.05 -1.89 5.36
CA ILE A 12 -9.20 -1.59 4.20
C ILE A 12 -9.57 -0.24 3.60
N ARG A 13 -10.87 0.03 3.46
CA ARG A 13 -11.38 1.29 2.91
C ARG A 13 -10.89 2.50 3.70
N LEU A 14 -10.98 2.46 5.03
CA LEU A 14 -10.51 3.54 5.90
C LEU A 14 -8.99 3.77 5.77
N VAL A 15 -8.20 2.69 5.74
CA VAL A 15 -6.73 2.81 5.57
C VAL A 15 -6.36 3.37 4.21
N VAL A 16 -7.07 2.96 3.17
CA VAL A 16 -6.86 3.47 1.82
C VAL A 16 -7.22 4.96 1.74
N GLU A 17 -8.35 5.37 2.29
CA GLU A 17 -8.75 6.79 2.32
C GLU A 17 -7.73 7.65 3.07
N GLU A 18 -7.25 7.18 4.22
CA GLU A 18 -6.19 7.87 4.96
C GLU A 18 -4.86 7.88 4.20
N GLY A 19 -4.54 6.80 3.47
CA GLY A 19 -3.38 6.75 2.58
C GLY A 19 -3.46 7.74 1.42
N LEU A 20 -4.66 8.00 0.90
CA LEU A 20 -4.89 8.99 -0.15
C LEU A 20 -4.74 10.43 0.37
N ASN A 21 -5.08 10.70 1.63
CA ASN A 21 -4.91 12.02 2.25
C ASN A 21 -3.43 12.45 2.33
N GLN A 22 -2.50 11.50 2.33
CA GLN A 22 -1.05 11.75 2.34
C GLN A 22 -0.47 12.06 0.95
N LEU A 23 -1.29 12.03 -0.10
CA LEU A 23 -0.87 12.34 -1.46
C LEU A 23 -0.87 13.85 -1.72
N PRO A 24 0.04 14.34 -2.59
CA PRO A 24 0.10 15.76 -2.90
C PRO A 24 -1.17 16.24 -3.60
N TYR A 25 -1.58 17.45 -3.25
CA TYR A 25 -2.72 18.16 -3.83
C TYR A 25 -2.32 19.59 -4.19
N SER A 26 -3.03 20.17 -5.15
CA SER A 26 -2.93 21.57 -5.52
C SER A 26 -4.26 22.28 -5.28
N GLU A 27 -4.17 23.56 -4.92
CA GLU A 27 -5.34 24.41 -4.76
C GLU A 27 -6.01 24.67 -6.11
N CYS A 28 -7.34 24.69 -6.13
CA CYS A 28 -8.10 25.07 -7.30
C CYS A 28 -9.39 25.79 -6.91
N THR A 29 -9.71 26.85 -7.65
CA THR A 29 -11.00 27.52 -7.53
C THR A 29 -11.96 26.95 -8.56
N VAL A 30 -13.15 26.55 -8.11
CA VAL A 30 -14.24 26.08 -8.97
C VAL A 30 -15.44 27.00 -8.85
N THR A 31 -16.21 27.13 -9.94
CA THR A 31 -17.47 27.88 -9.92
C THR A 31 -18.61 26.93 -9.63
N THR A 32 -19.33 27.18 -8.54
CA THR A 32 -20.51 26.41 -8.13
C THR A 32 -21.69 26.61 -9.10
N PRO A 33 -22.70 25.70 -9.13
CA PRO A 33 -23.91 25.90 -9.93
C PRO A 33 -24.66 27.20 -9.59
N THR A 34 -24.48 27.72 -8.38
CA THR A 34 -25.03 29.00 -7.90
C THR A 34 -24.23 30.23 -8.35
N GLY A 35 -23.13 30.06 -9.10
CA GLY A 35 -22.29 31.15 -9.59
C GLY A 35 -21.22 31.66 -8.61
N TYR A 36 -21.22 31.19 -7.36
CA TYR A 36 -20.19 31.50 -6.37
C TYR A 36 -18.89 30.73 -6.65
N LYS A 37 -17.75 31.38 -6.42
CA LYS A 37 -16.44 30.74 -6.42
C LYS A 37 -16.22 29.97 -5.12
N TYR A 38 -15.70 28.75 -5.22
CA TYR A 38 -15.31 27.92 -4.09
C TYR A 38 -13.84 27.54 -4.23
N ASP A 39 -13.06 27.82 -3.20
CA ASP A 39 -11.65 27.46 -3.13
C ASP A 39 -11.53 26.05 -2.54
N GLY A 40 -11.11 25.11 -3.37
CA GLY A 40 -10.94 23.72 -3.02
C GLY A 40 -9.53 23.21 -3.33
N VAL A 41 -9.39 21.90 -3.28
CA VAL A 41 -8.14 21.21 -3.59
C VAL A 41 -8.38 20.08 -4.57
N LYS A 42 -7.34 19.73 -5.32
CA LYS A 42 -7.34 18.66 -6.31
C LYS A 42 -6.08 17.83 -6.16
N PHE A 43 -6.22 16.51 -6.12
CA PHE A 43 -5.07 15.61 -6.13
C PHE A 43 -4.20 15.80 -7.37
N GLU A 44 -2.89 15.78 -7.16
CA GLU A 44 -1.94 15.77 -8.27
C GLU A 44 -2.02 14.46 -9.06
N ARG A 45 -1.68 14.55 -10.35
CA ARG A 45 -1.56 13.36 -11.21
C ARG A 45 -0.24 12.67 -10.92
N GLY A 46 -0.22 11.34 -11.04
CA GLY A 46 1.02 10.57 -10.88
C GLY A 46 1.02 9.62 -9.68
N ASN A 47 -0.13 9.25 -9.15
CA ASN A 47 -0.21 8.25 -8.08
C ASN A 47 -0.37 6.85 -8.69
N CYS A 48 0.16 5.82 -8.04
CA CYS A 48 -0.15 4.42 -8.36
C CYS A 48 -0.16 3.56 -7.09
N GLY A 49 -0.95 2.49 -7.12
CA GLY A 49 -0.87 1.43 -6.13
C GLY A 49 0.14 0.38 -6.54
N VAL A 50 0.79 -0.26 -5.57
CA VAL A 50 1.59 -1.47 -5.79
C VAL A 50 1.17 -2.50 -4.75
N SER A 51 0.63 -3.64 -5.19
CA SER A 51 0.28 -4.74 -4.28
C SER A 51 1.42 -5.75 -4.17
N ILE A 52 1.74 -6.15 -2.95
CA ILE A 52 2.60 -7.32 -2.71
C ILE A 52 1.70 -8.56 -2.69
N MET A 53 1.86 -9.42 -3.68
CA MET A 53 1.09 -10.64 -3.81
C MET A 53 1.42 -11.64 -2.69
N ARG A 54 0.46 -12.40 -2.18
CA ARG A 54 -0.98 -12.39 -2.54
C ARG A 54 -1.83 -11.50 -1.63
N SER A 55 -1.45 -11.32 -0.37
CA SER A 55 -2.28 -10.64 0.63
C SER A 55 -2.51 -9.15 0.33
N GLY A 56 -1.56 -8.46 -0.30
CA GLY A 56 -1.73 -7.06 -0.73
C GLY A 56 -2.82 -6.87 -1.78
N GLU A 57 -3.19 -7.92 -2.52
CA GLU A 57 -4.25 -7.85 -3.53
C GLU A 57 -5.64 -7.64 -2.91
N ALA A 58 -5.82 -8.03 -1.65
CA ALA A 58 -7.05 -7.79 -0.89
C ALA A 58 -7.38 -6.28 -0.80
N MET A 59 -6.34 -5.43 -0.78
CA MET A 59 -6.50 -3.98 -0.65
C MET A 59 -6.75 -3.28 -2.00
N GLU A 60 -6.55 -3.97 -3.13
CA GLU A 60 -6.72 -3.37 -4.46
C GLU A 60 -8.16 -2.93 -4.71
N GLN A 61 -9.14 -3.69 -4.22
CA GLN A 61 -10.55 -3.36 -4.42
C GLN A 61 -10.89 -2.06 -3.70
N GLY A 62 -10.52 -1.92 -2.42
CA GLY A 62 -10.70 -0.69 -1.67
C GLY A 62 -10.03 0.52 -2.36
N LEU A 63 -8.84 0.34 -2.92
CA LEU A 63 -8.16 1.38 -3.69
C LEU A 63 -8.90 1.78 -4.98
N ARG A 64 -9.44 0.82 -5.73
CA ARG A 64 -10.22 1.09 -6.95
C ARG A 64 -11.57 1.76 -6.63
N ASP A 65 -12.18 1.42 -5.50
CA ASP A 65 -13.45 1.99 -5.07
C ASP A 65 -13.30 3.46 -4.66
N CYS A 66 -12.13 3.85 -4.14
CA CYS A 66 -11.79 5.27 -3.90
C CYS A 66 -11.32 5.99 -5.18
N CYS A 67 -10.52 5.32 -6.01
CA CYS A 67 -9.83 5.91 -7.14
C CYS A 67 -9.94 5.03 -8.41
N ARG A 68 -11.02 5.21 -9.18
CA ARG A 68 -11.33 4.38 -10.37
C ARG A 68 -10.21 4.31 -11.42
N SER A 69 -9.41 5.36 -11.57
CA SER A 69 -8.38 5.47 -12.61
C SER A 69 -6.95 5.21 -12.13
N ILE A 70 -6.77 4.69 -10.91
CA ILE A 70 -5.44 4.44 -10.37
C ILE A 70 -4.79 3.23 -11.05
N ARG A 71 -3.52 3.38 -11.45
CA ARG A 71 -2.73 2.27 -11.98
C ARG A 71 -2.25 1.40 -10.82
N ILE A 72 -2.29 0.08 -10.99
CA ILE A 72 -1.83 -0.87 -9.98
C ILE A 72 -0.70 -1.72 -10.57
N GLY A 73 0.48 -1.63 -9.94
CA GLY A 73 1.58 -2.57 -10.14
C GLY A 73 1.49 -3.74 -9.17
N LYS A 74 2.20 -4.82 -9.46
CA LYS A 74 2.22 -6.03 -8.62
C LYS A 74 3.63 -6.55 -8.44
N ILE A 75 3.93 -7.02 -7.23
CA ILE A 75 5.19 -7.68 -6.90
C ILE A 75 4.86 -9.03 -6.25
N LEU A 76 5.47 -10.11 -6.73
CA LEU A 76 5.42 -11.43 -6.08
C LEU A 76 6.76 -11.67 -5.40
N ILE A 77 6.71 -11.75 -4.07
CA ILE A 77 7.86 -12.08 -3.24
C ILE A 77 7.51 -13.34 -2.47
N GLN A 78 8.38 -14.33 -2.54
CA GLN A 78 8.24 -15.57 -1.78
C GLN A 78 9.55 -15.85 -1.07
N SER A 79 9.45 -16.28 0.18
CA SER A 79 10.60 -16.72 0.95
C SER A 79 10.94 -18.13 0.51
N ASP A 80 12.19 -18.32 0.12
CA ASP A 80 12.74 -19.63 -0.21
C ASP A 80 12.79 -20.49 1.06
N GLU A 81 12.21 -21.69 1.02
CA GLU A 81 12.04 -22.54 2.20
C GLU A 81 13.39 -23.05 2.75
N GLU A 82 14.39 -23.22 1.89
CA GLU A 82 15.71 -23.74 2.25
C GLU A 82 16.63 -22.63 2.78
N THR A 83 16.62 -21.46 2.12
CA THR A 83 17.54 -20.36 2.44
C THR A 83 16.94 -19.29 3.34
N GLN A 84 15.62 -19.30 3.56
CA GLN A 84 14.86 -18.27 4.26
C GLN A 84 15.04 -16.85 3.68
N LYS A 85 15.59 -16.75 2.45
CA LYS A 85 15.77 -15.48 1.75
C LYS A 85 14.51 -15.16 0.96
N ALA A 86 14.06 -13.92 1.08
CA ALA A 86 12.98 -13.40 0.24
C ALA A 86 13.50 -13.20 -1.19
N LYS A 87 12.86 -13.84 -2.17
CA LYS A 87 13.20 -13.75 -3.58
C LYS A 87 12.03 -13.14 -4.36
N VAL A 88 12.36 -12.28 -5.32
CA VAL A 88 11.40 -11.64 -6.21
C VAL A 88 11.16 -12.56 -7.40
N TYR A 89 9.94 -13.05 -7.54
CA TYR A 89 9.55 -13.95 -8.63
C TYR A 89 8.90 -13.20 -9.78
N TYR A 90 8.25 -12.07 -9.48
CA TYR A 90 7.55 -11.27 -10.46
C TYR A 90 7.48 -9.83 -10.00
N ALA A 91 7.72 -8.89 -10.92
CA ALA A 91 7.48 -7.48 -10.69
C ALA A 91 6.96 -6.86 -11.99
N LYS A 92 5.80 -6.21 -11.92
CA LYS A 92 5.24 -5.48 -13.07
C LYS A 92 4.66 -4.16 -12.58
N PHE A 93 5.21 -3.08 -13.11
CA PHE A 93 4.84 -1.72 -12.74
C PHE A 93 4.34 -0.92 -13.94
N PRO A 94 3.63 0.20 -13.71
CA PRO A 94 3.48 1.22 -14.73
C PRO A 94 4.85 1.67 -15.28
N PRO A 95 4.98 1.92 -16.59
CA PRO A 95 6.28 2.28 -17.20
C PRO A 95 6.87 3.59 -16.66
N ASP A 96 6.04 4.42 -16.02
CA ASP A 96 6.40 5.70 -15.44
C ASP A 96 6.47 5.68 -13.90
N VAL A 97 6.58 4.51 -13.27
CA VAL A 97 6.58 4.35 -11.80
C VAL A 97 7.63 5.19 -11.07
N TYR A 98 8.81 5.39 -11.67
CA TYR A 98 9.90 6.20 -11.10
C TYR A 98 9.55 7.67 -10.84
N ARG A 99 8.51 8.21 -11.49
CA ARG A 99 8.03 9.58 -11.27
C ARG A 99 6.78 9.65 -10.38
N ARG A 100 6.30 8.51 -9.88
CA ARG A 100 5.01 8.39 -9.20
C ARG A 100 5.16 8.33 -7.68
N LYS A 101 4.10 8.74 -7.00
CA LYS A 101 3.87 8.39 -5.58
C LYS A 101 3.26 7.00 -5.53
N VAL A 102 3.84 6.13 -4.70
CA VAL A 102 3.51 4.71 -4.63
C VAL A 102 2.80 4.41 -3.32
N LEU A 103 1.55 3.95 -3.41
CA LEU A 103 0.83 3.31 -2.30
C LEU A 103 1.17 1.83 -2.30
N LEU A 104 2.15 1.43 -1.49
CA LEU A 104 2.58 0.04 -1.34
C LEU A 104 1.63 -0.67 -0.38
N MET A 105 0.89 -1.67 -0.85
CA MET A 105 -0.16 -2.32 -0.06
C MET A 105 0.30 -3.69 0.44
N TYR A 106 0.33 -3.86 1.76
CA TYR A 106 0.61 -5.13 2.41
C TYR A 106 -0.03 -5.20 3.81
N PRO A 107 -1.09 -6.00 4.00
CA PRO A 107 -1.97 -5.89 5.18
C PRO A 107 -1.33 -6.35 6.49
N ILE A 108 -0.33 -7.24 6.46
CA ILE A 108 0.33 -7.74 7.67
C ILE A 108 1.82 -7.43 7.63
N LEU A 109 2.28 -6.62 8.55
CA LEU A 109 3.69 -6.32 8.76
C LEU A 109 4.21 -7.05 10.01
N SER A 110 4.77 -8.25 9.81
CA SER A 110 5.37 -9.06 10.89
C SER A 110 6.84 -8.72 11.10
N THR A 111 7.77 -9.26 10.30
CA THR A 111 9.22 -8.98 10.42
C THR A 111 9.70 -7.79 9.60
N GLY A 112 8.96 -7.42 8.55
CA GLY A 112 9.32 -6.36 7.61
C GLY A 112 10.10 -6.82 6.39
N ASN A 113 10.68 -8.02 6.39
CA ASN A 113 11.56 -8.51 5.30
C ASN A 113 10.90 -8.46 3.92
N THR A 114 9.64 -8.92 3.80
CA THR A 114 8.91 -8.89 2.53
C THR A 114 8.72 -7.48 2.00
N VAL A 115 8.43 -6.52 2.89
CA VAL A 115 8.25 -5.13 2.51
C VAL A 115 9.59 -4.50 2.16
N ILE A 116 10.67 -4.82 2.90
CA ILE A 116 12.02 -4.35 2.61
C ILE A 116 12.42 -4.75 1.18
N GLU A 117 12.25 -6.02 0.83
CA GLU A 117 12.54 -6.48 -0.54
C GLU A 117 11.64 -5.81 -1.59
N ALA A 118 10.35 -5.61 -1.30
CA ALA A 118 9.46 -4.88 -2.22
C ALA A 118 9.93 -3.43 -2.44
N VAL A 119 10.39 -2.76 -1.38
CA VAL A 119 10.94 -1.41 -1.45
C VAL A 119 12.25 -1.39 -2.23
N ARG A 120 13.15 -2.37 -2.04
CA ARG A 120 14.36 -2.51 -2.85
C ARG A 120 14.04 -2.62 -4.35
N VAL A 121 13.08 -3.47 -4.71
CA VAL A 121 12.63 -3.60 -6.12
C VAL A 121 12.10 -2.28 -6.66
N LEU A 122 11.31 -1.53 -5.88
CA LEU A 122 10.81 -0.22 -6.31
C LEU A 122 11.94 0.78 -6.52
N ILE A 123 12.96 0.77 -5.65
CA ILE A 123 14.16 1.62 -5.77
C ILE A 123 14.97 1.25 -7.02
N GLU A 124 15.14 -0.05 -7.31
CA GLU A 124 15.77 -0.53 -8.54
C GLU A 124 15.04 -0.04 -9.80
N HIS A 125 13.72 0.17 -9.70
CA HIS A 125 12.89 0.76 -10.76
C HIS A 125 12.85 2.30 -10.70
N GLY A 126 13.71 2.94 -9.92
CA GLY A 126 13.91 4.40 -9.86
C GLY A 126 12.97 5.15 -8.92
N VAL A 127 12.18 4.46 -8.10
CA VAL A 127 11.31 5.10 -7.10
C VAL A 127 12.13 5.53 -5.89
N GLN A 128 11.96 6.79 -5.47
CA GLN A 128 12.64 7.29 -4.26
C GLN A 128 11.89 6.82 -3.00
N PRO A 129 12.58 6.41 -1.91
CA PRO A 129 11.92 5.95 -0.68
C PRO A 129 10.87 6.92 -0.10
N LYS A 130 11.16 8.23 -0.11
CA LYS A 130 10.22 9.30 0.29
C LYS A 130 8.94 9.41 -0.54
N HIS A 131 8.84 8.69 -1.65
CA HIS A 131 7.65 8.63 -2.50
C HIS A 131 6.83 7.36 -2.26
N ILE A 132 7.27 6.49 -1.35
CA ILE A 132 6.60 5.23 -1.01
C ILE A 132 5.85 5.43 0.31
N ILE A 133 4.56 5.15 0.28
CA ILE A 133 3.69 5.10 1.45
C ILE A 133 3.22 3.65 1.59
N LEU A 134 3.68 2.98 2.64
CA LEU A 134 3.26 1.63 2.99
C LEU A 134 1.91 1.68 3.69
N LEU A 135 0.91 1.03 3.11
CA LEU A 135 -0.41 0.81 3.70
C LEU A 135 -0.48 -0.60 4.30
N SER A 136 -0.72 -0.67 5.60
CA SER A 136 -0.83 -1.93 6.34
C SER A 136 -2.03 -1.92 7.29
N LEU A 137 -2.57 -3.09 7.64
CA LEU A 137 -3.64 -3.18 8.64
C LEU A 137 -3.04 -3.48 10.02
N PHE A 138 -2.12 -4.44 10.08
CA PHE A 138 -1.53 -4.91 11.32
C PHE A 138 -0.02 -4.80 11.24
N SER A 139 0.59 -4.09 12.16
CA SER A 139 2.05 -3.94 12.24
C SER A 139 2.59 -4.40 13.58
N THR A 140 3.74 -5.07 13.59
CA THR A 140 4.51 -5.25 14.81
C THR A 140 5.51 -4.11 15.00
N PRO A 141 5.82 -3.71 16.24
CA PRO A 141 6.88 -2.73 16.51
C PRO A 141 8.22 -3.13 15.89
N HIS A 142 8.52 -4.43 15.84
CA HIS A 142 9.74 -4.95 15.22
C HIS A 142 9.72 -4.73 13.70
N GLY A 143 8.65 -5.13 13.02
CA GLY A 143 8.51 -4.98 11.58
C GLY A 143 8.57 -3.52 11.11
N ALA A 144 7.90 -2.61 11.83
CA ALA A 144 7.97 -1.18 11.54
C ALA A 144 9.39 -0.62 11.72
N LYS A 145 10.07 -0.96 12.83
CA LYS A 145 11.44 -0.52 13.10
C LYS A 145 12.43 -1.03 12.04
N SER A 146 12.34 -2.29 11.65
CA SER A 146 13.22 -2.87 10.63
C SER A 146 13.11 -2.10 9.30
N ILE A 147 11.90 -1.74 8.89
CA ILE A 147 11.67 -0.96 7.67
C ILE A 147 12.22 0.45 7.79
N ILE A 148 11.95 1.15 8.90
CA ILE A 148 12.42 2.53 9.11
C ILE A 148 13.94 2.59 9.22
N GLN A 149 14.58 1.57 9.81
CA GLN A 149 16.04 1.50 9.89
C GLN A 149 16.69 1.37 8.51
N GLU A 150 16.10 0.59 7.61
CA GLU A 150 16.61 0.41 6.25
C GLU A 150 16.23 1.61 5.35
N PHE A 151 15.02 2.15 5.50
CA PHE A 151 14.48 3.23 4.68
C PHE A 151 13.89 4.35 5.56
N PRO A 152 14.71 5.27 6.08
CA PRO A 152 14.27 6.30 7.03
C PRO A 152 13.18 7.24 6.49
N ASP A 153 13.16 7.46 5.18
CA ASP A 153 12.23 8.40 4.52
C ASP A 153 10.88 7.76 4.13
N ILE A 154 10.67 6.46 4.37
CA ILE A 154 9.42 5.79 4.02
C ILE A 154 8.30 6.19 5.00
N THR A 155 7.09 6.37 4.48
CA THR A 155 5.91 6.58 5.34
C THR A 155 5.23 5.24 5.58
N ILE A 156 4.98 4.87 6.84
CA ILE A 156 4.20 3.69 7.22
C ILE A 156 2.87 4.16 7.79
N LEU A 157 1.78 3.78 7.12
CA LEU A 157 0.42 3.99 7.59
C LEU A 157 -0.19 2.63 7.99
N THR A 158 -0.60 2.51 9.26
CA THR A 158 -1.18 1.28 9.77
C THR A 158 -2.32 1.54 10.75
N THR A 159 -3.32 0.65 10.79
CA THR A 159 -4.43 0.76 11.76
C THR A 159 -4.05 0.35 13.17
N GLU A 160 -3.13 -0.60 13.32
CA GLU A 160 -2.78 -1.15 14.62
C GLU A 160 -1.29 -1.48 14.70
N VAL A 161 -0.70 -1.18 15.85
CA VAL A 161 0.64 -1.64 16.23
C VAL A 161 0.50 -2.59 17.43
N HIS A 162 0.76 -3.88 17.21
CA HIS A 162 0.61 -4.92 18.21
C HIS A 162 1.82 -5.87 18.24
N PRO A 163 2.27 -6.38 19.42
CA PRO A 163 3.43 -7.28 19.50
C PRO A 163 3.30 -8.56 18.66
N VAL A 164 2.08 -9.02 18.42
CA VAL A 164 1.77 -10.20 17.63
C VAL A 164 0.90 -9.79 16.44
N ALA A 165 1.38 -10.06 15.23
CA ALA A 165 0.59 -9.86 14.03
C ALA A 165 -0.31 -11.08 13.75
N PRO A 166 -1.51 -10.89 13.19
CA PRO A 166 -2.36 -12.00 12.77
C PRO A 166 -1.64 -12.88 11.75
N THR A 167 -1.74 -14.19 11.93
CA THR A 167 -1.35 -15.15 10.91
C THR A 167 -2.54 -15.43 9.99
N HIS A 168 -2.28 -15.74 8.72
CA HIS A 168 -3.30 -16.21 7.76
C HIS A 168 -4.32 -15.18 7.21
N PHE A 169 -4.11 -13.86 7.30
CA PHE A 169 -5.05 -12.89 6.69
C PHE A 169 -5.34 -13.20 5.21
N GLY A 170 -4.28 -13.44 4.42
CA GLY A 170 -4.45 -13.76 3.00
C GLY A 170 -5.25 -15.05 2.77
N GLN A 171 -5.00 -16.10 3.56
CA GLN A 171 -5.70 -17.37 3.42
C GLN A 171 -7.18 -17.25 3.80
N ARG A 172 -7.49 -16.55 4.91
CA ARG A 172 -8.87 -16.28 5.34
C ARG A 172 -9.64 -15.39 4.38
N TYR A 173 -8.99 -14.37 3.82
CA TYR A 173 -9.60 -13.44 2.87
C TYR A 173 -9.93 -14.13 1.55
N PHE A 174 -8.96 -14.86 0.97
CA PHE A 174 -9.14 -15.57 -0.29
C PHE A 174 -9.87 -16.92 -0.15
N GLY A 175 -10.00 -17.45 1.06
CA GLY A 175 -10.63 -18.75 1.32
C GLY A 175 -9.77 -19.93 0.87
N THR A 176 -8.46 -19.86 1.11
CA THR A 176 -7.49 -20.91 0.80
C THR A 176 -6.90 -21.55 2.06
N ASP A 177 -7.64 -21.46 3.18
CA ASP A 177 -7.36 -22.23 4.40
C ASP A 177 -7.70 -23.72 4.18
#